data_AF-A0A1R1B790-F1
#
_entry.id   AF-A0A1R1B790-F1
#
_cell.length_a   1.000
_cell.length_b   1.000
_cell.length_c   1.000
_cell.angle_alpha   90.00
_cell.angle_beta   90.00
_cell.angle_gamma   90.00
#
_symmetry.space_group_name_H-M   'P 1'
#
loop_
_entity.id
_entity.type
_entity.pdbx_description
1 polymer ?
#
loop_
_entity_poly.entity_id
_entity_poly.type
_entity_poly.pdbx_seq_one_letter_code
_entity_poly.pdbx_strand_id
1 'polypeptide(L)' 'MDLTKASITKITTTLLKDGFIERIRLNDNKKEIHFRLTAKALELYVLHGKLHKQEQDRYFRFLERYTSEELSFIKT' A
#
# COMPACT_ATOMS: atom_id res chain seq x y z
N MET A 1 -0.29 8.01 -4.61
CA MET A 1 -1.32 7.15 -5.22
C MET A 1 -2.10 8.02 -6.19
N ASP A 2 -2.12 7.68 -7.48
CA ASP A 2 -3.00 8.34 -8.45
C ASP A 2 -4.40 7.74 -8.37
N LEU A 3 -5.15 8.14 -7.33
CA LEU A 3 -6.51 7.68 -7.09
C LEU A 3 -7.43 8.88 -6.89
N THR A 4 -8.65 8.79 -7.44
CA THR A 4 -9.67 9.81 -7.23
C THR A 4 -10.21 9.76 -5.79
N LYS A 5 -10.76 10.88 -5.31
CA LYS A 5 -11.46 10.94 -4.03
C LYS A 5 -12.58 9.90 -3.94
N ALA A 6 -13.34 9.68 -5.02
CA ALA A 6 -14.40 8.69 -5.06
C ALA A 6 -13.86 7.26 -4.88
N SER A 7 -12.73 6.93 -5.53
CA SER A 7 -12.06 5.64 -5.37
C SER A 7 -11.56 5.44 -3.94
N ILE A 8 -10.94 6.45 -3.35
CA ILE A 8 -10.48 6.41 -1.95
C ILE A 8 -11.66 6.19 -1.01
N THR A 9 -12.77 6.92 -1.17
CA THR A 9 -13.98 6.74 -0.36
C THR A 9 -14.54 5.33 -0.47
N LYS A 10 -14.57 4.75 -1.68
CA LYS A 10 -15.03 3.38 -1.91
C LYS A 10 -14.16 2.37 -1.18
N ILE A 11 -12.84 2.48 -1.31
CA ILE A 11 -11.87 1.60 -0.64
C ILE A 11 -12.03 1.69 0.89
N THR A 12 -12.06 2.90 1.42
CA THR A 12 -12.20 3.14 2.87
C THR A 12 -13.51 2.57 3.41
N THR A 13 -14.62 2.73 2.67
CA THR A 13 -15.93 2.20 3.09
C THR A 13 -15.92 0.67 3.15
N THR A 14 -15.30 0.02 2.17
CA THR A 14 -15.14 -1.45 2.17
C THR A 14 -14.29 -1.92 3.35
N LEU A 15 -13.12 -1.32 3.56
CA LEU A 15 -12.21 -1.71 4.66
C LEU A 15 -12.83 -1.50 6.05
N LEU A 16 -13.65 -0.45 6.21
CA LEU A 16 -14.44 -0.23 7.43
C LEU A 16 -15.49 -1.33 7.63
N LYS A 17 -16.25 -1.64 6.57
CA LYS A 17 -17.31 -2.67 6.60
C LYS A 17 -16.74 -4.04 6.97
N ASP A 18 -15.55 -4.36 6.46
CA ASP A 18 -14.89 -5.64 6.66
C ASP A 18 -14.07 -5.72 7.98
N GLY A 19 -14.04 -4.62 8.75
CA GLY A 19 -13.35 -4.53 10.04
C GLY A 19 -11.82 -4.53 9.93
N PHE A 20 -11.27 -4.12 8.78
CA PHE A 20 -9.82 -3.99 8.62
C PHE A 20 -9.29 -2.66 9.11
N ILE A 21 -10.12 -1.61 9.08
CA ILE A 21 -9.77 -0.30 9.64
C ILE A 21 -10.87 0.18 10.60
N GLU A 22 -10.47 1.03 11.53
CA GLU A 22 -11.35 1.72 12.47
C GLU A 22 -11.15 3.23 12.41
N ARG A 23 -12.21 3.99 12.71
CA ARG A 23 -12.18 5.45 12.74
C ARG A 23 -11.69 5.94 14.09
N ILE A 24 -10.73 6.87 14.06
CA ILE A 24 -10.20 7.54 15.24
C ILE A 24 -10.34 9.04 15.06
N ARG A 25 -10.75 9.72 16.14
CA ARG A 25 -10.71 11.18 16.24
C ARG A 25 -9.64 11.53 17.26
N LEU A 26 -8.76 12.45 16.91
CA LEU A 26 -7.81 13.00 17.87
C LEU A 26 -8.56 13.99 18.77
N ASN A 27 -8.31 13.95 20.08
CA ASN A 27 -9.07 14.70 21.08
C ASN A 27 -9.16 16.21 20.77
N ASP A 28 -8.12 16.78 20.17
CA ASP A 28 -8.03 18.22 19.85
C ASP A 28 -8.39 18.58 18.41
N ASN A 29 -8.66 17.60 17.54
CA ASN A 29 -9.05 17.85 16.14
C ASN A 29 -10.41 17.23 15.83
N LYS A 30 -11.47 18.06 15.91
CA LYS A 30 -12.85 17.65 15.56
C LYS A 30 -13.13 17.69 14.05
N LYS A 31 -12.22 18.20 13.22
CA LYS A 31 -12.43 18.35 11.77
C LYS A 31 -11.98 17.13 10.99
N GLU A 32 -10.94 16.43 11.44
CA GLU A 32 -10.34 15.32 10.72
C GLU A 32 -10.73 13.95 11.30
N ILE A 33 -10.86 12.97 10.40
CA ILE A 33 -11.09 11.57 10.74
C ILE A 33 -9.84 10.82 10.31
N HIS A 34 -9.20 10.16 11.27
CA HIS A 34 -8.08 9.26 11.00
C HIS A 34 -8.58 7.82 10.96
N PHE A 35 -7.80 6.95 10.32
CA PHE A 35 -8.05 5.52 10.25
C PHE A 35 -6.85 4.77 10.81
N ARG A 36 -7.11 3.73 11.59
CA ARG A 36 -6.09 2.81 12.10
C ARG A 36 -6.40 1.38 11.66
N LEU A 37 -5.35 0.58 11.45
CA LEU A 37 -5.49 -0.85 11.20
C LEU A 37 -5.96 -1.57 12.46
N THR A 38 -6.86 -2.53 12.30
CA THR A 38 -7.16 -3.50 13.35
C THR A 38 -6.03 -4.53 13.47
N ALA A 39 -6.00 -5.33 14.55
CA ALA A 39 -4.98 -6.36 14.74
C ALA A 39 -4.92 -7.35 13.56
N LYS A 40 -6.09 -7.84 13.10
CA LYS A 40 -6.25 -8.69 11.91
C LYS A 40 -5.68 -8.04 10.64
N ALA A 41 -5.90 -6.73 10.47
CA ALA A 41 -5.41 -6.02 9.29
C ALA A 41 -3.90 -5.79 9.33
N LEU A 42 -3.32 -5.65 10.53
CA LEU A 42 -1.88 -5.51 10.71
C LEU A 42 -1.14 -6.77 10.23
N GLU A 43 -1.66 -7.96 10.52
CA GLU A 43 -1.09 -9.22 10.03
C GLU A 43 -1.08 -9.27 8.50
N LEU A 44 -2.19 -8.90 7.86
CA LEU A 44 -2.28 -8.82 6.39
C LEU A 44 -1.35 -7.76 5.81
N TYR A 45 -1.24 -6.60 6.46
CA TYR A 45 -0.33 -5.54 6.04
C TYR A 45 1.12 -6.01 6.04
N VAL A 46 1.55 -6.72 7.09
CA VAL A 46 2.90 -7.29 7.19
C VAL A 46 3.13 -8.34 6.10
N LEU A 47 2.16 -9.23 5.87
CA LEU A 47 2.25 -10.24 4.81
C LEU A 47 2.36 -9.58 3.42
N HIS A 48 1.52 -8.59 3.15
CA HIS A 48 1.55 -7.85 1.89
C HIS A 48 2.88 -7.14 1.66
N GLY A 49 3.48 -6.55 2.70
CA GLY A 49 4.82 -5.97 2.65
C GLY A 49 5.90 -7.01 2.29
N LYS A 50 5.82 -8.21 2.87
CA LYS A 50 6.74 -9.31 2.52
C LYS A 50 6.61 -9.74 1.06
N LEU A 51 5.38 -9.85 0.55
CA LEU A 51 5.13 -10.19 -0.86
C LEU A 51 5.66 -9.11 -1.80
N HIS A 52 5.45 -7.83 -1.51
CA HIS A 52 6.03 -6.73 -2.27
C HIS A 52 7.56 -6.81 -2.31
N LYS A 53 8.19 -7.07 -1.16
CA LYS A 53 9.65 -7.23 -1.05
C LYS A 53 10.14 -8.39 -1.92
N GLN A 54 9.45 -9.53 -1.89
CA GLN A 54 9.79 -10.70 -2.69
C GLN A 54 9.71 -10.44 -4.20
N GLU A 55 8.63 -9.80 -4.66
CA GLU A 55 8.49 -9.46 -6.08
C GLU A 55 9.49 -8.40 -6.52
N GLN A 56 9.77 -7.40 -5.67
CA GLN A 56 10.81 -6.40 -5.95
C GLN A 56 12.19 -7.05 -6.07
N ASP A 57 12.56 -7.92 -5.14
CA ASP A 57 13.85 -8.61 -5.18
C ASP A 57 13.93 -9.56 -6.39
N ARG A 58 12.81 -10.19 -6.79
CA ARG A 58 12.73 -10.99 -8.02
C ARG A 58 12.94 -10.14 -9.27
N TYR A 59 12.32 -8.97 -9.32
CA TYR A 59 12.47 -8.02 -10.42
C TYR A 59 13.93 -7.54 -10.54
N PHE A 60 14.57 -7.15 -9.44
CA PHE A 60 15.97 -6.74 -9.46
C PHE A 60 16.91 -7.88 -9.85
N ARG A 61 16.74 -9.09 -9.30
CA ARG A 61 17.53 -10.27 -9.72
C ARG A 61 17.40 -10.59 -11.21
N PHE A 62 16.27 -10.27 -11.82
CA PHE A 62 16.11 -10.42 -13.26
C PHE A 62 16.91 -9.35 -14.02
N LEU A 63 16.86 -8.09 -13.57
CA LEU A 63 17.58 -6.97 -14.18
C LEU A 63 19.10 -7.05 -14.01
N GLU A 64 19.60 -7.62 -12.91
CA GLU A 64 21.04 -7.83 -12.64
C GLU A 64 21.75 -8.67 -13.72
N ARG A 65 21.01 -9.34 -14.59
CA ARG A 65 21.54 -10.13 -15.71
C ARG A 65 22.01 -9.29 -16.89
N TYR A 66 21.70 -8.00 -16.89
CA TYR A 66 21.94 -7.08 -18.00
C TYR A 66 22.93 -5.99 -17.59
N THR A 67 23.74 -5.55 -18.55
CA THR A 67 24.64 -4.42 -18.38
C THR A 67 23.89 -3.09 -18.28
N SER A 68 24.57 -2.06 -17.78
CA SER A 68 24.01 -0.71 -17.70
C SER A 68 23.58 -0.18 -19.07
N GLU A 69 24.33 -0.52 -20.12
CA GLU A 69 24.05 -0.17 -21.52
C GLU A 69 22.78 -0.86 -22.01
N GLU A 70 22.60 -2.16 -21.75
CA GLU A 70 21.40 -2.92 -22.13
C GLU A 70 20.15 -2.45 -21.38
N LEU A 71 20.28 -2.12 -20.09
CA LEU A 71 19.17 -1.58 -19.30
C LEU A 71 18.76 -0.17 -19.77
N SER A 72 19.65 0.57 -20.43
CA SER A 72 19.35 1.92 -20.92
C SER A 72 18.28 1.94 -22.02
N PHE A 73 18.09 0.83 -22.74
CA PHE A 73 17.05 0.67 -23.76
C PHE A 73 15.62 0.57 -23.18
N ILE A 74 15.49 0.24 -21.89
CA ILE A 74 14.20 0.05 -21.21
C ILE A 74 13.66 1.38 -20.63
N LYS A 75 14.38 2.49 -20.80
CA LYS A 75 13.94 3.80 -20.27
C LYS A 75 12.60 4.21 -20.89
N THR A 76 11.60 4.30 -20.01
CA THR A 76 10.29 4.94 -20.25
C THR A 76 10.39 6.43 -19.95
#